data_AF-A0A645H613-F1
#
_entry.id   AF-A0A645H613-F1
#
_cell.length_a   1.000
_cell.length_b   1.000
_cell.length_c   1.000
_cell.angle_alpha   90.00
_cell.angle_beta   90.00
_cell.angle_gamma   90.00
#
_symmetry.space_group_name_H-M   'P 1'
#
loop_
_entity.id
_entity.type
_entity.pdbx_description
1 polymer ?
#
loop_
_entity_poly.entity_id
_entity_poly.type
_entity_poly.pdbx_seq_one_letter_code
_entity_poly.pdbx_strand_id
1 'polypeptide(L)'
;MAKALCTFCGLLNPDLLVLYGDFFTPAMQQATHDAARQCAAGGLLPPLLYRDALREDIFAGLFVKGLQIYRDALHHPYPFSTENTELSGE
;
A
#
# COMPACT_ATOMS: atom_id res chain seq x y z
N MET A 1 -13.60 -11.71 9.70
CA MET A 1 -12.38 -10.92 9.37
C MET A 1 -11.19 -11.81 9.04
N ALA A 2 -10.70 -12.65 9.96
CA ALA A 2 -9.52 -13.52 9.73
C ALA A 2 -9.62 -14.40 8.47
N LYS A 3 -10.78 -15.01 8.21
CA LYS A 3 -11.00 -15.86 7.03
C LYS A 3 -10.81 -15.12 5.70
N ALA A 4 -11.29 -13.87 5.61
CA ALA A 4 -11.11 -13.03 4.43
C ALA A 4 -9.64 -12.64 4.23
N LEU A 5 -8.95 -12.31 5.33
CA LEU A 5 -7.51 -12.06 5.35
C LEU A 5 -6.71 -13.26 4.83
N CYS A 6 -7.00 -14.47 5.31
CA CYS A 6 -6.34 -15.69 4.84
C CYS A 6 -6.61 -15.93 3.34
N THR A 7 -7.84 -15.72 2.85
CA THR A 7 -8.17 -15.84 1.42
C THR A 7 -7.41 -14.82 0.57
N PHE A 8 -7.37 -13.55 0.97
CA PHE A 8 -6.64 -12.52 0.22
C PHE A 8 -5.13 -12.75 0.22
N CYS A 9 -4.55 -13.16 1.35
CA CYS A 9 -3.12 -13.50 1.41
C CYS A 9 -2.80 -14.71 0.54
N GLY A 10 -3.64 -15.74 0.54
CA GLY A 10 -3.46 -16.90 -0.34
C GLY A 10 -3.56 -16.56 -1.83
N LEU A 11 -4.38 -15.57 -2.21
CA LEU A 11 -4.53 -15.13 -3.60
C LEU A 11 -3.38 -14.23 -4.06
N LEU A 12 -3.02 -13.23 -3.26
CA LEU A 12 -1.99 -12.25 -3.61
C LEU A 12 -0.58 -12.74 -3.33
N ASN A 13 -0.43 -13.76 -2.46
CA ASN A 13 0.82 -14.27 -1.94
C ASN A 13 1.83 -13.17 -1.57
N PRO A 14 1.45 -12.22 -0.69
CA PRO A 14 2.34 -11.12 -0.35
C PRO A 14 3.46 -11.57 0.58
N ASP A 15 4.62 -10.91 0.53
CA ASP A 15 5.73 -11.18 1.45
C ASP A 15 5.50 -10.63 2.88
N LEU A 16 4.59 -9.66 3.02
CA LEU A 16 4.28 -8.98 4.27
C LEU A 16 2.83 -8.49 4.28
N LEU A 17 2.14 -8.69 5.39
CA LEU A 17 0.82 -8.12 5.64
C LEU A 17 0.94 -7.00 6.69
N VAL A 18 0.57 -5.77 6.31
CA VAL A 18 0.58 -4.62 7.21
C VAL A 18 -0.86 -4.19 7.52
N LEU A 19 -1.20 -4.13 8.80
CA LEU A 19 -2.49 -3.64 9.27
C LEU A 19 -2.30 -2.28 9.94
N TYR A 20 -3.01 -1.28 9.41
CA TYR A 20 -3.01 0.07 9.93
C TYR A 20 -4.31 0.37 10.68
N GLY A 21 -4.19 1.18 11.73
CA GLY A 21 -5.34 1.81 12.38
C GLY A 21 -5.44 1.51 13.88
N ASP A 22 -5.87 2.53 14.59
CA ASP A 22 -6.17 2.64 16.01
C ASP A 22 -7.39 1.81 16.45
N PHE A 23 -8.12 1.23 15.48
CA PHE A 23 -9.20 0.26 15.72
C PHE A 23 -8.70 -1.08 16.26
N PHE A 24 -7.43 -1.43 16.06
CA PHE A 24 -6.83 -2.65 16.58
C PHE A 24 -6.34 -2.46 18.01
N THR A 25 -7.27 -2.52 18.96
CA THR A 25 -6.92 -2.64 20.38
C THR A 25 -5.98 -3.83 20.62
N PRO A 26 -5.16 -3.83 21.68
CA PRO A 26 -4.22 -4.93 21.95
C PRO A 26 -4.89 -6.32 21.98
N ALA A 27 -6.12 -6.39 22.51
CA ALA A 27 -6.90 -7.63 22.51
C ALA A 27 -7.27 -8.10 21.08
N MET A 28 -7.60 -7.15 20.19
CA MET A 28 -7.95 -7.45 18.80
C MET A 28 -6.71 -7.79 17.95
N GLN A 29 -5.55 -7.16 18.25
CA GLN A 29 -4.26 -7.53 17.67
C GLN A 29 -3.91 -8.98 18.04
N GLN A 30 -4.02 -9.33 19.32
CA GLN A 30 -3.76 -10.68 19.80
C GLN A 30 -4.69 -11.71 19.16
N ALA A 31 -6.00 -11.44 19.14
CA ALA A 31 -6.99 -12.34 18.54
C ALA A 31 -6.75 -12.56 17.03
N THR A 32 -6.32 -11.50 16.32
CA THR A 32 -6.01 -11.58 14.89
C THR A 32 -4.68 -12.31 14.66
N HIS A 33 -3.69 -12.12 15.53
CA HIS A 33 -2.43 -12.84 15.48
C HIS A 33 -2.61 -14.34 15.77
N ASP A 34 -3.46 -14.70 16.74
CA ASP A 34 -3.79 -16.08 17.05
C ASP A 34 -4.59 -16.74 15.92
N ALA A 35 -5.55 -16.02 15.33
CA ALA A 35 -6.28 -16.48 14.14
C ALA A 35 -5.36 -16.61 12.90
N ALA A 36 -4.43 -15.68 12.73
CA ALA A 36 -3.42 -15.74 11.67
C ALA A 36 -2.49 -16.93 11.87
N ARG A 37 -2.06 -17.23 13.10
CA ARG A 37 -1.28 -18.45 13.41
C ARG A 37 -2.02 -19.73 13.08
N GLN A 38 -3.32 -19.79 13.35
CA GLN A 38 -4.16 -20.94 12.97
C GLN A 38 -4.23 -21.13 11.44
N CYS A 39 -4.26 -20.04 10.66
CA CYS A 39 -4.13 -20.11 9.20
C CYS A 39 -2.68 -20.39 8.73
N ALA A 40 -1.68 -19.88 9.45
CA ALA A 40 -0.25 -20.00 9.12
C ALA A 40 0.31 -21.40 9.38
N ALA A 41 -0.38 -22.24 10.18
CA ALA A 41 -0.08 -23.66 10.29
C ALA A 41 -0.13 -24.40 8.93
N GLY A 42 -0.75 -23.81 7.90
CA GLY A 42 -0.71 -24.26 6.51
C GLY A 42 0.28 -23.53 5.59
N GLY A 43 1.12 -22.62 6.11
CA GLY A 43 2.08 -21.84 5.32
C GLY A 43 1.48 -20.74 4.44
N LEU A 44 0.19 -20.41 4.63
CA LEU A 44 -0.60 -19.54 3.75
C LEU A 44 -0.54 -18.05 4.11
N LEU A 45 0.06 -17.69 5.25
CA LEU A 45 0.04 -16.32 5.74
C LEU A 45 1.46 -15.80 5.98
N PRO A 46 1.84 -14.69 5.34
CA PRO A 46 3.13 -14.04 5.59
C PRO A 46 3.17 -13.41 6.99
N PRO A 47 4.34 -12.92 7.42
CA PRO A 47 4.47 -12.12 8.63
C PRO A 47 3.42 -11.01 8.70
N LEU A 48 2.83 -10.84 9.89
CA LEU A 48 1.84 -9.81 10.17
C LEU A 48 2.48 -8.68 10.98
N LEU A 49 2.41 -7.46 10.47
CA LEU A 49 2.91 -6.26 11.14
C LEU A 49 1.76 -5.30 11.45
N TYR A 50 1.58 -4.98 12.72
CA TYR A 50 0.76 -3.84 13.14
C TYR A 50 1.60 -2.58 13.10
N ARG A 51 1.10 -1.53 12.44
CA ARG A 51 1.84 -0.28 12.29
C ARG A 51 0.91 0.91 12.46
N ASP A 52 1.33 1.85 13.29
CA ASP A 52 0.61 3.10 13.53
C ASP A 52 1.08 4.25 12.64
N ALA A 53 2.06 3.99 11.78
CA ALA A 53 2.71 4.98 10.91
C ALA A 53 2.11 4.99 9.48
N LEU A 54 0.77 4.92 9.37
CA LEU A 54 0.08 4.90 8.07
C LEU A 54 0.42 6.13 7.23
N ARG A 55 0.44 7.29 7.89
CA ARG A 55 0.67 8.58 7.22
C ARG A 55 2.07 8.62 6.62
N GLU A 56 3.07 8.20 7.38
CA GLU A 56 4.47 8.15 6.97
C GLU A 56 4.65 7.20 5.78
N ASP A 57 4.03 6.02 5.82
CA ASP A 57 4.12 5.04 4.74
C ASP A 57 3.43 5.53 3.46
N ILE A 58 2.30 6.23 3.57
CA ILE A 58 1.62 6.88 2.43
C ILE A 58 2.54 7.94 1.81
N PHE A 59 3.12 8.83 2.62
CA PHE A 59 3.98 9.88 2.11
C PHE A 59 5.26 9.32 1.47
N ALA A 60 5.87 8.31 2.08
CA ALA A 60 7.02 7.61 1.50
C ALA A 60 6.66 7.00 0.14
N GLY A 61 5.52 6.30 0.04
CA GLY A 61 5.04 5.72 -1.21
C GLY A 61 4.75 6.76 -2.30
N LEU A 62 4.13 7.88 -1.93
CA LEU A 62 3.89 9.00 -2.85
C LEU A 62 5.19 9.61 -3.36
N PHE A 63 6.18 9.79 -2.49
CA PHE A 63 7.47 10.35 -2.85
C PHE A 63 8.24 9.44 -3.82
N VAL A 64 8.26 8.12 -3.55
CA VAL A 64 8.86 7.13 -4.45
C VAL A 64 8.18 7.13 -5.81
N LYS A 65 6.84 7.15 -5.86
CA LYS A 65 6.09 7.25 -7.13
C LYS A 65 6.39 8.54 -7.88
N GLY A 66 6.44 9.68 -7.19
CA GLY A 66 6.78 10.97 -7.79
C GLY A 66 8.18 10.96 -8.40
N LEU A 67 9.16 10.40 -7.68
CA LEU A 67 10.53 10.22 -8.19
C LEU A 67 10.59 9.30 -9.41
N GLN A 68 9.81 8.22 -9.42
CA GLN A 68 9.72 7.31 -10.58
C GLN A 68 9.19 8.07 -11.81
N ILE A 69 8.07 8.78 -11.67
CA ILE A 69 7.47 9.57 -12.75
C ILE A 69 8.45 10.62 -13.27
N TYR A 70 9.15 11.32 -12.36
CA TYR A 70 10.16 12.31 -12.74
C TYR A 70 11.32 11.69 -13.53
N ARG A 71 11.85 10.55 -13.07
CA ARG A 71 12.90 9.81 -13.79
C ARG A 71 12.43 9.32 -15.15
N ASP A 72 11.22 8.79 -15.22
CA ASP A 72 10.64 8.31 -16.47
C ASP A 72 10.46 9.47 -17.46
N ALA A 73 10.03 10.64 -16.98
CA ALA A 73 9.92 11.85 -17.80
C ALA A 73 11.27 12.38 -18.32
N LEU A 74 12.37 12.15 -17.58
CA LEU A 74 13.72 12.49 -18.05
C LEU A 74 14.21 11.57 -19.17
N HIS A 75 13.76 10.31 -19.20
CA HIS A 75 14.17 9.32 -20.20
C HIS A 75 13.20 9.21 -21.38
N HIS A 76 11.92 9.48 -21.15
CA HIS A 76 10.86 9.60 -22.13
C HIS A 76 10.11 10.92 -21.89
N PRO A 77 10.61 12.05 -22.45
CA PRO A 77 9.92 13.31 -22.32
C PRO A 77 8.51 13.16 -22.88
N TYR A 78 7.50 13.34 -22.01
CA TYR A 78 6.12 13.49 -22.44
C TYR A 78 6.08 14.58 -23.52
N PRO A 79 5.37 14.38 -24.64
CA PRO A 79 5.15 15.46 -25.60
C PRO A 79 4.26 16.50 -24.91
N PHE A 80 4.88 17.51 -24.30
CA PHE A 80 4.19 18.71 -23.89
C PHE A 80 3.83 19.44 -25.18
N SER A 81 2.62 19.19 -25.72
CA SER A 81 2.06 20.05 -26.75
C SER A 81 1.70 21.37 -26.07
N THR A 82 2.53 22.39 -26.28
CA THR A 82 2.17 23.78 -26.02
C THR A 82 1.13 24.18 -27.06
N GLU A 83 -0.13 23.76 -26.88
CA GLU A 83 -1.23 24.47 -27.52
C GLU A 83 -1.26 25.85 -26.87
N ASN A 84 -0.77 26.83 -27.64
CA ASN A 84 -0.78 28.23 -27.28
C ASN A 84 -2.24 28.64 -27.03
N THR A 85 -2.61 28.81 -25.76
CA THR A 85 -3.77 29.63 -25.42
C THR A 85 -3.42 31.07 -25.78
N GLU A 86 -3.64 31.43 -27.05
CA GLU A 86 -3.75 32.82 -27.44
C GLU A 86 -4.90 33.42 -26.63
N LEU A 87 -4.53 34.22 -25.63
CA LEU A 87 -5.43 35.15 -24.97
C LEU A 87 -5.92 36.12 -26.04
N SER A 88 -7.06 35.80 -26.66
CA SER A 88 -7.80 36.72 -27.51
C SER A 88 -8.33 37.84 -26.63
N GLY A 89 -7.56 38.92 -26.57
CA GLY A 89 -8.08 40.22 -26.16
C GLY A 89 -8.83 40.82 -27.34
N GLU A 90 -10.15 40.97 -27.19
CA GLU A 90 -10.96 42.04 -27.76
C GLU A 90 -12.08 42.39 -26.77
#